data_AF-A0A9E5JHJ0-F1
#
_entry.id   AF-A0A9E5JHJ0-F1
#
_cell.length_a   1.000
_cell.length_b   1.000
_cell.length_c   1.000
_cell.angle_alpha   90.00
_cell.angle_beta   90.00
_cell.angle_gamma   90.00
#
_symmetry.space_group_name_H-M   'P 1'
#
loop_
_entity.id
_entity.type
_entity.pdbx_description
1 polymer ?
#
loop_
_entity_poly.entity_id
_entity_poly.type
_entity_poly.pdbx_seq_one_letter_code
_entity_poly.pdbx_strand_id
1 'polypeptide(L)' 'MSPFPPDNSLATLTRKTLVAPNMKVLYTPTTKVASTTIKWMMAEAEGTIDQTVIPRLMAAITHRSQTIHNRHRRVHA' A
#
# COMPACT_ATOMS: atom_id res chain seq x y z
N MET A 1 29.21 -21.33 7.50
CA MET A 1 28.03 -21.45 6.63
C MET A 1 26.81 -21.11 7.49
N SER A 2 26.17 -19.97 7.28
CA SER A 2 25.03 -19.54 8.10
C SER A 2 23.84 -20.47 7.85
N PRO A 3 23.20 -21.04 8.89
CA PRO A 3 22.10 -21.99 8.74
C PRO A 3 20.79 -21.34 8.25
N PHE A 4 20.74 -20.02 8.19
CA PHE A 4 19.59 -19.27 7.70
C PHE A 4 20.01 -18.29 6.60
N PRO A 5 19.23 -18.19 5.50
CA PRO A 5 19.41 -17.11 4.54
C PRO A 5 19.23 -15.76 5.27
N PRO A 6 19.98 -14.71 4.87
CA PRO A 6 19.83 -13.39 5.49
C PRO A 6 18.39 -12.92 5.37
N ASP A 7 17.71 -12.78 6.50
CA ASP A 7 16.30 -12.37 6.54
C ASP A 7 16.18 -10.88 6.21
N ASN A 8 15.96 -10.59 4.92
CA ASN A 8 15.71 -9.24 4.42
C ASN A 8 14.23 -8.83 4.49
N SER A 9 13.37 -9.63 5.13
CA SER A 9 11.93 -9.37 5.21
C SER A 9 11.65 -8.08 5.95
N LEU A 10 12.34 -7.83 7.06
CA LEU A 10 12.16 -6.64 7.90
C LEU A 10 12.49 -5.35 7.12
N ALA A 11 13.66 -5.31 6.46
CA ALA A 11 14.06 -4.16 5.63
C ALA A 11 13.11 -3.93 4.45
N THR A 12 12.51 -5.01 3.93
CA THR A 12 11.53 -4.94 2.84
C THR A 12 10.17 -4.42 3.33
N LEU A 13 9.75 -4.80 4.53
CA LEU A 13 8.55 -4.28 5.18
C LEU A 13 8.72 -2.79 5.49
N THR A 14 9.82 -2.39 6.12
CA THR A 14 10.09 -0.99 6.49
C THR A 14 9.96 -0.03 5.30
N ARG A 15 10.44 -0.40 4.11
CA ARG A 15 10.35 0.44 2.91
C ARG A 15 8.93 0.61 2.35
N LYS A 16 8.00 -0.26 2.73
CA LYS A 16 6.62 -0.25 2.24
C LYS A 16 5.66 0.28 3.28
N THR A 17 6.08 0.33 4.54
CA THR A 17 5.23 0.65 5.69
C THR A 17 5.07 2.15 5.89
N LEU A 18 3.86 2.55 6.24
CA LEU A 18 3.52 3.88 6.70
C LEU A 18 3.46 3.88 8.23
N VAL A 19 3.94 4.97 8.82
CA VAL A 19 4.00 5.17 10.26
C VAL A 19 3.08 6.32 10.62
N ALA A 20 2.12 6.06 11.50
CA ALA A 20 1.23 7.05 12.10
C ALA A 20 1.57 7.14 13.60
N PRO A 21 2.50 8.04 13.99
CA PRO A 21 3.07 8.06 15.33
C PRO A 21 2.08 8.48 16.41
N ASN A 22 1.19 9.45 16.13
CA ASN A 22 0.18 9.91 17.11
C ASN A 22 -0.88 8.83 17.33
N MET A 23 -1.23 8.08 16.30
CA MET A 23 -2.15 6.95 16.39
C MET A 23 -1.49 5.66 16.92
N LYS A 24 -0.15 5.60 16.99
CA LYS A 24 0.63 4.39 17.30
C LYS A 24 0.33 3.22 16.35
N VAL A 25 0.11 3.53 15.06
CA VAL A 25 -0.21 2.54 14.03
C VAL A 25 0.96 2.38 13.06
N LEU A 26 1.28 1.13 12.78
CA LEU A 26 2.20 0.71 11.73
C LEU A 26 1.40 0.01 10.63
N TYR A 27 1.32 0.59 9.42
CA TYR A 27 0.52 0.04 8.33
C TYR A 27 1.39 -0.36 7.14
N THR A 28 1.42 -1.65 6.81
CA THR A 28 2.08 -2.16 5.61
C THR A 28 1.04 -2.32 4.49
N PRO A 29 1.03 -1.46 3.46
CA PRO A 29 0.07 -1.54 2.38
C PRO A 29 0.31 -2.80 1.54
N THR A 30 -0.69 -3.67 1.49
CA THR A 30 -0.75 -4.72 0.46
C THR A 30 -1.47 -4.17 -0.77
N THR A 31 -1.02 -4.56 -1.98
CA THR A 31 -1.62 -4.12 -3.25
C THR A 31 -3.05 -4.62 -3.39
N LYS A 32 -4.03 -3.89 -2.85
CA LYS A 32 -5.45 -4.02 -3.18
C LYS A 32 -6.20 -2.74 -2.81
N VAL A 33 -7.38 -2.61 -3.44
CA VAL A 33 -8.29 -1.45 -3.50
C VAL A 33 -8.45 -0.67 -2.19
N ALA A 34 -8.42 -1.32 -1.02
CA ALA A 34 -8.58 -0.67 0.28
C ALA A 34 -7.36 0.17 0.74
N SER A 35 -6.17 -0.07 0.16
CA SER A 35 -4.95 0.54 0.67
C SER A 35 -4.95 2.06 0.55
N THR A 36 -5.57 2.62 -0.48
CA THR A 36 -5.64 4.08 -0.65
C THR A 36 -6.59 4.72 0.35
N THR A 37 -7.74 4.11 0.61
CA THR A 37 -8.69 4.57 1.63
C THR A 37 -8.05 4.55 3.03
N ILE A 38 -7.32 3.48 3.37
CA ILE A 38 -6.63 3.36 4.65
C ILE A 38 -5.53 4.42 4.78
N LYS A 39 -4.74 4.64 3.73
CA LYS A 39 -3.74 5.71 3.69
C LYS A 39 -4.35 7.09 3.93
N TRP A 40 -5.51 7.33 3.32
CA TRP A 40 -6.22 8.59 3.45
C TRP A 40 -6.69 8.80 4.90
N MET A 41 -7.42 7.83 5.46
CA MET A 41 -7.90 7.92 6.85
C MET A 41 -6.74 8.12 7.84
N MET A 42 -5.60 7.47 7.59
CA MET A 42 -4.40 7.62 8.40
C MET A 42 -3.79 9.04 8.29
N ALA A 43 -3.67 9.57 7.07
CA ALA A 43 -3.15 10.92 6.86
C ALA A 43 -4.06 11.99 7.47
N GLU A 44 -5.38 11.80 7.37
CA GLU A 44 -6.37 12.68 8.00
C GLU A 44 -6.28 12.64 9.52
N ALA A 45 -6.24 11.44 10.12
CA ALA A 45 -6.14 11.27 11.57
C ALA A 45 -4.80 11.76 12.14
N GLU A 46 -3.72 11.72 11.38
CA GLU A 46 -2.41 12.31 11.74
C GLU A 46 -2.31 13.82 11.43
N GLY A 47 -3.33 14.41 10.78
CA GLY A 47 -3.30 15.82 10.37
C GLY A 47 -2.29 16.12 9.25
N THR A 48 -1.85 15.11 8.50
CA THR A 48 -0.85 15.20 7.42
C THR A 48 -1.47 15.07 6.01
N ILE A 49 -2.79 15.16 5.92
CA ILE A 49 -3.51 15.07 4.65
C ILE A 49 -3.15 16.26 3.74
N ASP A 50 -2.59 15.94 2.56
CA ASP A 50 -2.46 16.89 1.47
C ASP A 50 -3.68 16.79 0.55
N GLN A 51 -4.52 17.83 0.54
CA GLN A 51 -5.72 17.84 -0.28
C GLN A 51 -5.43 18.07 -1.78
N THR A 52 -4.26 18.62 -2.11
CA THR A 52 -3.88 18.92 -3.50
C THR A 52 -3.62 17.66 -4.33
N VAL A 53 -3.29 16.55 -3.66
CA VAL A 53 -3.03 15.25 -4.31
C VAL A 53 -4.30 14.41 -4.51
N ILE A 54 -5.44 14.79 -3.91
CA ILE A 54 -6.71 14.02 -3.98
C ILE A 54 -7.12 13.70 -5.42
N PRO A 55 -7.12 14.64 -6.39
CA PRO A 55 -7.53 14.34 -7.76
C PRO A 55 -6.66 13.26 -8.42
N ARG A 56 -5.34 13.28 -8.14
CA ARG A 56 -4.39 12.28 -8.66
C ARG A 56 -4.61 10.91 -8.01
N LEU A 57 -4.90 10.90 -6.71
CA LEU A 57 -5.16 9.70 -5.94
C LEU A 57 -6.43 8.97 -6.44
N MET A 58 -7.50 9.73 -6.70
CA MET A 58 -8.78 9.21 -7.23
C MET A 58 -8.62 8.59 -8.62
N ALA A 59 -7.84 9.21 -9.50
CA ALA A 59 -7.50 8.66 -10.81
C ALA A 59 -6.72 7.33 -10.70
N ALA A 60 -5.81 7.23 -9.73
CA ALA A 60 -4.99 6.03 -9.55
C ALA A 60 -5.80 4.81 -9.05
N ILE A 61 -6.80 5.01 -8.18
CA ILE A 61 -7.61 3.90 -7.62
C ILE A 61 -8.72 3.42 -8.54
N THR A 62 -9.22 4.28 -9.42
CA THR A 62 -10.22 3.93 -10.42
C THR A 62 -9.58 3.33 -11.68
N HIS A 63 -8.25 3.34 -11.77
CA HIS A 63 -7.52 2.77 -12.89
C HIS A 63 -7.78 1.27 -13.03
N ARG A 64 -8.00 0.82 -14.28
CA ARG A 64 -8.38 -0.57 -14.61
C ARG A 64 -7.39 -1.62 -14.08
N SER A 65 -6.10 -1.27 -13.98
CA SER A 65 -5.07 -2.16 -13.41
C SER A 65 -5.23 -2.42 -11.91
N GLN A 66 -5.98 -1.60 -11.18
CA GLN A 66 -6.30 -1.79 -9.76
C GLN A 66 -7.60 -2.57 -9.53
N THR A 67 -8.34 -2.87 -10.60
CA THR A 67 -9.52 -3.73 -10.49
C THR A 67 -9.10 -5.20 -10.33
N ILE A 68 -9.80 -5.94 -9.45
CA ILE A 68 -9.55 -7.35 -9.11
C ILE A 68 -9.65 -8.28 -10.36
N HIS A 69 -10.12 -7.73 -11.48
CA HIS A 69 -10.47 -8.46 -12.71
C HIS A 69 -9.34 -8.46 -13.75
N ASN A 70 -8.19 -7.83 -13.52
CA ASN A 70 -7.06 -7.93 -14.45
C ASN A 70 -6.27 -9.25 -14.28
N ARG A 71 -6.99 -10.37 -14.21
CA ARG A 71 -6.41 -11.70 -14.45
C ARG A 71 -6.49 -11.90 -15.95
N HIS A 72 -5.45 -11.51 -16.69
CA HIS A 72 -5.18 -12.20 -17.95
C HIS A 72 -4.97 -13.67 -17.59
N ARG A 73 -6.05 -14.45 -17.68
CA ARG A 73 -6.01 -15.89 -17.84
C ARG A 73 -5.31 -16.11 -19.19
N ARG A 74 -3.97 -16.10 -19.21
CA ARG A 74 -3.23 -16.82 -20.25
C ARG A 74 -3.52 -18.29 -19.99
N VAL A 75 -4.62 -18.79 -20.54
CA VAL A 75 -4.78 -20.22 -20.79
C VAL A 75 -3.84 -20.49 -21.94
N HIS A 76 -2.64 -20.97 -21.62
CA HIS A 76 -1.90 -21.80 -22.56
C HIS A 76 -2.47 -23.21 -22.39
N ALA A 77 -3.38 -23.57 -23.28
CA ALA A 77 -3.72 -24.93 -23.75
C ALA A 77 -4.90 -24.81 -24.72
#